data_AF-A0A7C4MBX7-F1
#
_entry.id   AF-A0A7C4MBX7-F1
#
_cell.length_a   1.000
_cell.length_b   1.000
_cell.length_c   1.000
_cell.angle_alpha   90.00
_cell.angle_beta   90.00
_cell.angle_gamma   90.00
#
_symmetry.space_group_name_H-M   'P 1'
#
loop_
_entity.id
_entity.type
_entity.pdbx_description
1 polymer ?
#
loop_
_entity_poly.entity_id
_entity_poly.type
_entity_poly.pdbx_seq_one_letter_code
_entity_poly.pdbx_strand_id
1 'polypeptide(L)'
;MEKWVNFALFTSSMITLFAILITNTYLFHPTYYNKLEMFGPLSKDPLIILIEFVSPFLFMLLVLKARKVSLITTFVPFILLITVKYINLELADTNYITSFYDAPAHFQRGYYVILSGRSNPRVDSYFDLQPAFFWTTGIIFNTVVGMPTSFIDPSCIAVVKWFHVFAIVVYVPILYLFYKRLLGNNLLVATALLLQFSLDFHHIHYSAQSYGIPIYWLILIMLFSLIKTQDRRQLIIVLIAGFSLIFLHQGLTILTLSAFLASAFYPSIFKIADKKEKLFYVRFLMLPIILSIAWFSYLIFMTSYTFRNFIITFRRVIEAIVTGREEIILFGLARADPIWEQIVLYKAVYMALIVSLGMIFSLINARRSRGKADELAFSILFFSAAIFGTLGVVLGGVGLIERLPVITLPITVYSIVKFLSNLKLSESSKVAKMLIISFLIMLLFSGYAFYLSGRNFQSVTYGEYYSYAFLGEKSPWNVAGVYPGVRIVSLYGIMKAQLKNESVSRIPIVNIQRHKTVETYYYICADSSLIERSLENILNERIIIYSSSDALVLLARIK
;
A
#
# COMPACT_ATOMS: atom_id res chain seq x y z
N MET A 1 42.38 -12.40 -3.48
CA MET A 1 42.37 -10.93 -3.29
C MET A 1 41.34 -10.25 -4.19
N GLU A 2 41.38 -10.47 -5.50
CA GLU A 2 40.49 -9.85 -6.49
C GLU A 2 38.98 -9.97 -6.20
N LYS A 3 38.51 -11.14 -5.74
CA LYS A 3 37.09 -11.32 -5.32
C LYS A 3 36.67 -10.46 -4.11
N TRP A 4 37.60 -10.18 -3.19
CA TRP A 4 37.35 -9.35 -2.01
C TRP A 4 37.43 -7.87 -2.34
N VAL A 5 38.33 -7.49 -3.25
CA VAL A 5 38.42 -6.14 -3.82
C VAL A 5 37.16 -5.81 -4.61
N ASN A 6 36.66 -6.72 -5.44
CA ASN A 6 35.42 -6.53 -6.19
C ASN A 6 34.19 -6.45 -5.27
N PHE A 7 34.17 -7.22 -4.18
CA PHE A 7 33.10 -7.13 -3.19
C PHE A 7 33.15 -5.81 -2.40
N ALA A 8 34.34 -5.39 -1.94
CA ALA A 8 34.52 -4.12 -1.24
C ALA A 8 34.23 -2.91 -2.14
N LEU A 9 34.67 -2.94 -3.40
CA LEU A 9 34.32 -1.93 -4.40
C LEU A 9 32.83 -1.90 -4.67
N PHE A 10 32.19 -3.07 -4.76
CA PHE A 10 30.74 -3.16 -4.94
C PHE A 10 29.98 -2.58 -3.74
N THR A 11 30.32 -2.99 -2.52
CA THR A 11 29.70 -2.48 -1.28
C THR A 11 29.97 -0.98 -1.10
N SER A 12 31.19 -0.52 -1.38
CA SER A 12 31.54 0.90 -1.38
C SER A 12 30.73 1.67 -2.41
N SER A 13 30.58 1.16 -3.63
CA SER A 13 29.78 1.78 -4.69
C SER A 13 28.31 1.88 -4.28
N MET A 14 27.76 0.85 -3.63
CA MET A 14 26.40 0.86 -3.11
C MET A 14 26.23 1.88 -1.98
N ILE A 15 27.19 1.97 -1.04
CA ILE A 15 27.19 2.97 0.02
C ILE A 15 27.31 4.38 -0.55
N THR A 16 28.20 4.61 -1.50
CA THR A 16 28.40 5.92 -2.16
C THR A 16 27.17 6.33 -2.96
N LEU A 17 26.55 5.41 -3.70
CA LEU A 17 25.39 5.73 -4.53
C LEU A 17 24.13 5.92 -3.69
N PHE A 18 23.99 5.19 -2.58
CA PHE A 18 22.98 5.44 -1.56
C PHE A 18 23.23 6.77 -0.83
N ALA A 19 24.48 7.09 -0.51
CA ALA A 19 24.87 8.38 0.04
C ALA A 19 24.56 9.51 -0.95
N ILE A 20 24.76 9.33 -2.27
CA ILE A 20 24.39 10.29 -3.30
C ILE A 20 22.87 10.44 -3.40
N LEU A 21 22.09 9.35 -3.35
CA LEU A 21 20.61 9.39 -3.34
C LEU A 21 20.09 10.13 -2.11
N ILE A 22 20.63 9.83 -0.93
CA ILE A 22 20.34 10.56 0.31
C ILE A 22 20.76 12.03 0.16
N THR A 23 21.99 12.30 -0.25
CA THR A 23 22.56 13.66 -0.33
C THR A 23 21.84 14.54 -1.34
N ASN A 24 21.47 14.02 -2.52
CA ASN A 24 20.65 14.75 -3.50
C ASN A 24 19.24 15.02 -2.99
N THR A 25 18.66 14.11 -2.20
CA THR A 25 17.35 14.35 -1.58
C THR A 25 17.45 15.29 -0.36
N TYR A 26 18.61 15.35 0.30
CA TYR A 26 18.91 16.20 1.46
C TYR A 26 19.30 17.64 1.13
N LEU A 27 19.76 17.91 -0.11
CA LEU A 27 20.33 19.20 -0.51
C LEU A 27 19.31 20.18 -1.11
N PHE A 28 18.12 19.72 -1.52
CA PHE A 28 17.12 20.58 -2.16
C PHE A 28 15.90 20.83 -1.25
N HIS A 29 15.83 22.08 -0.76
CA HIS A 29 14.70 22.76 -0.10
C HIS A 29 14.30 22.39 1.35
N PRO A 30 14.63 23.24 2.35
CA PRO A 30 14.05 23.19 3.68
C PRO A 30 13.09 24.36 3.91
N THR A 31 11.77 24.13 3.97
CA THR A 31 10.84 25.14 4.53
C THR A 31 9.64 24.60 5.32
N TYR A 32 9.44 23.28 5.46
CA TYR A 32 8.27 22.76 6.22
C TYR A 32 8.55 21.60 7.19
N TYR A 33 9.47 20.70 6.85
CA TYR A 33 10.01 19.65 7.72
C TYR A 33 11.52 19.87 7.90
N ASN A 34 12.07 19.54 9.07
CA ASN A 34 13.53 19.53 9.24
C ASN A 34 14.13 18.43 8.36
N LYS A 35 15.37 18.59 7.88
CA LYS A 35 16.14 17.54 7.19
C LYS A 35 16.14 16.21 7.98
N LEU A 36 16.08 16.31 9.31
CA LEU A 36 15.95 15.19 10.26
C LEU A 36 14.61 14.43 10.19
N GLU A 37 13.62 14.94 9.46
CA GLU A 37 12.28 14.37 9.39
C GLU A 37 11.99 13.74 8.02
N MET A 38 12.67 14.11 6.92
CA MET A 38 12.34 13.69 5.54
C MET A 38 12.19 12.17 5.33
N PHE A 39 13.04 11.35 5.98
CA PHE A 39 13.00 9.88 5.92
C PHE A 39 12.70 9.24 7.28
N GLY A 40 12.08 9.98 8.21
CA GLY A 40 11.75 9.48 9.54
C GLY A 40 13.00 9.05 10.31
N PRO A 41 13.04 7.85 10.91
CA PRO A 41 14.21 7.38 11.67
C PRO A 41 15.52 7.40 10.89
N LEU A 42 15.51 7.14 9.57
CA LEU A 42 16.71 7.14 8.74
C LEU A 42 17.33 8.53 8.58
N SER A 43 16.53 9.58 8.77
CA SER A 43 17.06 10.93 8.82
C SER A 43 17.70 11.30 10.16
N LYS A 44 17.40 10.58 11.24
CA LYS A 44 17.96 10.82 12.58
C LYS A 44 19.23 10.03 12.81
N ASP A 45 19.25 8.76 12.42
CA ASP A 45 20.37 7.84 12.66
C ASP A 45 20.76 7.03 11.40
N PRO A 46 21.21 7.68 10.32
CA PRO A 46 21.39 7.04 9.01
C PRO A 46 22.38 5.88 9.02
N LEU A 47 23.44 5.94 9.83
CA LEU A 47 24.51 4.93 9.85
C LEU A 47 24.07 3.62 10.53
N ILE A 48 23.38 3.71 11.67
CA ILE A 48 22.91 2.53 12.43
C ILE A 48 21.89 1.78 11.58
N ILE A 49 20.94 2.54 11.06
CA ILE A 49 19.85 2.05 10.21
C ILE A 49 20.42 1.42 8.93
N LEU A 50 21.45 2.02 8.29
CA LEU A 50 22.12 1.42 7.13
C LEU A 50 22.79 0.07 7.45
N ILE A 51 23.47 -0.05 8.59
CA ILE A 51 24.12 -1.30 9.01
C ILE A 51 23.07 -2.40 9.24
N GLU A 52 21.97 -2.06 9.90
CA GLU A 52 20.88 -3.01 10.13
C GLU A 52 20.30 -3.53 8.80
N PHE A 53 20.22 -2.72 7.74
CA PHE A 53 19.75 -3.17 6.41
C PHE A 53 20.74 -3.98 5.61
N VAL A 54 22.02 -3.63 5.68
CA VAL A 54 23.06 -4.38 4.94
C VAL A 54 23.21 -5.79 5.53
N SER A 55 22.92 -5.96 6.83
CA SER A 55 23.13 -7.22 7.54
C SER A 55 22.31 -8.41 7.00
N PRO A 56 20.98 -8.33 6.70
CA PRO A 56 20.25 -9.38 5.98
C PRO A 56 20.93 -9.83 4.69
N PHE A 57 21.40 -8.90 3.86
CA PHE A 57 21.97 -9.22 2.55
C PHE A 57 23.35 -9.86 2.68
N LEU A 58 24.19 -9.37 3.60
CA LEU A 58 25.46 -10.01 3.93
C LEU A 58 25.24 -11.44 4.42
N PHE A 59 24.24 -11.65 5.28
CA PHE A 59 23.91 -12.97 5.79
C PHE A 59 23.42 -13.90 4.68
N MET A 60 22.60 -13.40 3.74
CA MET A 60 22.17 -14.17 2.57
C MET A 60 23.37 -14.57 1.69
N LEU A 61 24.35 -13.67 1.50
CA LEU A 61 25.57 -13.99 0.75
C LEU A 61 26.42 -15.07 1.44
N LEU A 62 26.45 -15.07 2.77
CA LEU A 62 27.11 -16.13 3.55
C LEU A 62 26.38 -17.47 3.38
N VAL A 63 25.04 -17.46 3.46
CA VAL A 63 24.19 -18.64 3.20
C VAL A 63 24.42 -19.20 1.80
N LEU A 64 24.49 -18.35 0.78
CA LEU A 64 24.74 -18.76 -0.62
C LEU A 64 26.13 -19.41 -0.81
N LYS A 65 27.11 -19.09 0.02
CA LYS A 65 28.46 -19.67 -0.02
C LYS A 65 28.59 -20.98 0.75
N ALA A 66 27.66 -21.28 1.64
CA ALA A 66 27.71 -22.48 2.47
C ALA A 66 27.23 -23.72 1.69
N ARG A 67 28.02 -24.81 1.73
CA ARG A 67 27.73 -26.06 0.99
C ARG A 67 26.59 -26.89 1.60
N LYS A 68 26.32 -26.73 2.90
CA LYS A 68 25.22 -27.37 3.61
C LYS A 68 24.57 -26.32 4.51
N VAL A 69 23.28 -26.08 4.29
CA VAL A 69 22.52 -25.08 5.03
C VAL A 69 21.22 -25.75 5.46
N SER A 70 20.89 -25.62 6.75
CA SER A 70 19.60 -26.10 7.26
C SER A 70 18.46 -25.25 6.70
N LEU A 71 17.24 -25.80 6.71
CA LEU A 71 16.05 -25.02 6.33
C LEU A 71 15.99 -23.72 7.14
N ILE A 72 16.13 -23.79 8.46
CA ILE A 72 16.06 -22.64 9.38
C ILE A 72 17.09 -21.57 9.01
N THR A 73 18.35 -21.98 8.79
CA THR A 73 19.45 -21.05 8.46
C THR A 73 19.19 -20.31 7.14
N THR A 74 18.46 -20.92 6.20
CA THR A 74 18.11 -20.29 4.92
C THR A 74 17.12 -19.13 5.09
N PHE A 75 16.32 -19.13 6.17
CA PHE A 75 15.30 -18.10 6.44
C PHE A 75 15.78 -16.97 7.36
N VAL A 76 16.93 -17.12 8.03
CA VAL A 76 17.50 -16.10 8.93
C VAL A 76 17.63 -14.72 8.26
N PRO A 77 18.15 -14.58 7.02
CA PRO A 77 18.25 -13.27 6.35
C PRO A 77 16.90 -12.56 6.23
N PHE A 78 15.86 -13.31 5.90
CA PHE A 78 14.52 -12.78 5.75
C PHE A 78 13.90 -12.38 7.11
N ILE A 79 14.11 -13.18 8.16
CA ILE A 79 13.64 -12.85 9.53
C ILE A 79 14.33 -11.58 10.04
N LEU A 80 15.64 -11.47 9.81
CA LEU A 80 16.40 -10.26 10.15
C LEU A 80 15.85 -9.05 9.40
N LEU A 81 15.56 -9.18 8.10
CA LEU A 81 14.95 -8.10 7.33
C LEU A 81 13.60 -7.68 7.91
N ILE A 82 12.72 -8.64 8.28
CA ILE A 82 11.43 -8.30 8.89
C ILE A 82 11.65 -7.53 10.19
N THR A 83 12.54 -8.04 11.04
CA THR A 83 12.78 -7.47 12.37
C THR A 83 13.30 -6.04 12.23
N VAL A 84 14.29 -5.82 11.39
CA VAL A 84 14.87 -4.50 11.15
C VAL A 84 13.86 -3.55 10.50
N LYS A 85 13.18 -4.01 9.44
CA LYS A 85 12.31 -3.14 8.64
C LYS A 85 10.96 -2.81 9.29
N TYR A 86 10.34 -3.76 9.97
CA TYR A 86 8.97 -3.63 10.46
C TYR A 86 8.85 -3.64 11.98
N ILE A 87 9.86 -4.08 12.74
CA ILE A 87 9.79 -4.14 14.21
C ILE A 87 10.65 -3.04 14.83
N ASN A 88 11.96 -3.01 14.56
CA ASN A 88 12.89 -2.04 15.13
C ASN A 88 12.44 -0.59 14.86
N LEU A 89 12.02 -0.32 13.64
CA LEU A 89 11.54 0.99 13.26
C LEU A 89 10.23 1.43 13.94
N GLU A 90 9.42 0.48 14.41
CA GLU A 90 8.18 0.77 15.15
C GLU A 90 8.38 0.85 16.66
N LEU A 91 9.46 0.26 17.15
CA LEU A 91 9.95 0.46 18.51
C LEU A 91 10.65 1.81 18.64
N ALA A 92 11.35 2.27 17.59
CA ALA A 92 12.02 3.57 17.55
C ALA A 92 11.07 4.77 17.37
N ASP A 93 9.84 4.55 16.89
CA ASP A 93 8.86 5.61 16.66
C ASP A 93 7.87 5.73 17.84
N THR A 94 7.95 6.85 18.55
CA THR A 94 7.11 7.14 19.72
C THR A 94 5.70 7.62 19.36
N ASN A 95 5.45 8.10 18.13
CA ASN A 95 4.19 8.75 17.73
C ASN A 95 3.37 7.91 16.72
N TYR A 96 3.32 6.61 16.95
CA TYR A 96 2.87 5.57 16.02
C TYR A 96 1.40 5.66 15.51
N ILE A 97 0.45 6.13 16.33
CA ILE A 97 -0.99 6.16 15.94
C ILE A 97 -1.21 7.00 14.68
N THR A 98 -0.25 7.86 14.39
CA THR A 98 -0.25 8.70 13.23
C THR A 98 0.28 8.00 11.98
N SER A 99 1.11 6.96 12.07
CA SER A 99 1.74 6.27 10.91
C SER A 99 0.76 5.60 9.94
N PHE A 100 -0.56 5.73 10.12
CA PHE A 100 -1.61 5.13 9.31
C PHE A 100 -2.65 6.16 8.88
N TYR A 101 -2.77 6.33 7.56
CA TYR A 101 -3.64 7.34 6.96
C TYR A 101 -5.11 7.11 7.29
N ASP A 102 -5.61 5.89 7.06
CA ASP A 102 -7.02 5.56 7.22
C ASP A 102 -7.30 4.61 8.38
N ALA A 103 -6.26 3.94 8.89
CA ALA A 103 -6.42 2.85 9.84
C ALA A 103 -7.12 3.27 11.14
N PRO A 104 -6.80 4.40 11.80
CA PRO A 104 -7.48 4.77 13.05
C PRO A 104 -9.00 4.91 12.86
N ALA A 105 -9.43 5.59 11.80
CA ALA A 105 -10.85 5.73 11.47
C ALA A 105 -11.50 4.38 11.09
N HIS A 106 -10.75 3.49 10.44
CA HIS A 106 -11.20 2.15 10.08
C HIS A 106 -11.33 1.22 11.31
N PHE A 107 -10.37 1.26 12.22
CA PHE A 107 -10.36 0.51 13.46
C PHE A 107 -11.45 0.99 14.42
N GLN A 108 -11.75 2.29 14.45
CA GLN A 108 -12.89 2.82 15.21
C GLN A 108 -14.24 2.31 14.70
N ARG A 109 -14.40 2.15 13.38
CA ARG A 109 -15.60 1.51 12.81
C ARG A 109 -15.69 0.04 13.21
N GLY A 110 -14.55 -0.66 13.29
CA GLY A 110 -14.49 -2.00 13.87
C GLY A 110 -14.90 -2.04 15.34
N TYR A 111 -14.45 -1.05 16.14
CA TYR A 111 -14.87 -0.90 17.54
C TYR A 111 -16.38 -0.63 17.67
N TYR A 112 -16.95 0.23 16.81
CA TYR A 112 -18.39 0.47 16.74
C TYR A 112 -19.18 -0.83 16.45
N VAL A 113 -18.68 -1.69 15.56
CA VAL A 113 -19.33 -2.98 15.26
C VAL A 113 -19.40 -3.88 16.49
N ILE A 114 -18.38 -3.88 17.36
CA ILE A 114 -18.41 -4.65 18.62
C ILE A 114 -19.45 -4.10 19.57
N LEU A 115 -19.47 -2.77 19.78
CA LEU A 115 -20.37 -2.14 20.74
C LEU A 115 -21.84 -2.25 20.32
N SER A 116 -22.11 -2.09 19.03
CA SER A 116 -23.48 -2.05 18.50
C SER A 116 -23.97 -3.39 17.95
N GLY A 117 -23.06 -4.34 17.71
CA GLY A 117 -23.33 -5.58 16.98
C GLY A 117 -23.75 -5.37 15.52
N ARG A 118 -23.51 -4.19 14.93
CA ARG A 118 -24.03 -3.82 13.60
C ARG A 118 -23.08 -2.86 12.87
N SER A 119 -23.07 -2.93 11.54
CA SER A 119 -22.48 -1.91 10.65
C SER A 119 -23.62 -1.16 9.96
N ASN A 120 -23.94 0.07 10.39
CA ASN A 120 -25.11 0.81 9.90
C ASN A 120 -24.70 1.95 8.94
N PRO A 121 -25.01 1.85 7.64
CA PRO A 121 -24.68 2.88 6.65
C PRO A 121 -25.34 4.24 6.90
N ARG A 122 -26.43 4.27 7.69
CA ARG A 122 -27.08 5.53 8.11
C ARG A 122 -26.27 6.28 9.19
N VAL A 123 -25.43 5.57 9.93
CA VAL A 123 -24.52 6.16 10.93
C VAL A 123 -23.26 6.68 10.24
N ASP A 124 -22.74 5.88 9.31
CA ASP A 124 -21.62 6.22 8.45
C ASP A 124 -21.72 5.45 7.12
N SER A 125 -21.86 6.15 6.00
CA SER A 125 -21.98 5.55 4.67
C SER A 125 -20.72 4.77 4.26
N TYR A 126 -19.60 4.98 4.93
CA TYR A 126 -18.37 4.22 4.71
C TYR A 126 -18.50 2.74 5.12
N PHE A 127 -19.46 2.39 5.98
CA PHE A 127 -19.74 0.98 6.32
C PHE A 127 -20.15 0.14 5.10
N ASP A 128 -20.78 0.73 4.09
CA ASP A 128 -21.13 0.04 2.85
C ASP A 128 -19.89 -0.25 1.99
N LEU A 129 -18.81 0.51 2.10
CA LEU A 129 -17.68 0.37 1.18
C LEU A 129 -16.89 -0.93 1.42
N GLN A 130 -16.71 -1.29 2.69
CA GLN A 130 -15.82 -2.37 3.13
C GLN A 130 -16.35 -3.09 4.41
N PRO A 131 -17.60 -3.58 4.43
CA PRO A 131 -18.21 -4.15 5.62
C PRO A 131 -17.42 -5.32 6.20
N ALA A 132 -16.84 -6.19 5.36
CA ALA A 132 -16.07 -7.34 5.84
C ALA A 132 -14.83 -6.92 6.63
N PHE A 133 -14.19 -5.80 6.26
CA PHE A 133 -13.04 -5.29 7.01
C PHE A 133 -13.47 -4.86 8.44
N PHE A 134 -14.58 -4.13 8.58
CA PHE A 134 -15.03 -3.66 9.90
C PHE A 134 -15.46 -4.82 10.79
N TRP A 135 -16.19 -5.80 10.24
CA TRP A 135 -16.58 -6.99 10.97
C TRP A 135 -15.38 -7.85 11.39
N THR A 136 -14.42 -8.07 10.50
CA THR A 136 -13.20 -8.82 10.83
C THR A 136 -12.41 -8.13 11.93
N THR A 137 -12.27 -6.80 11.83
CA THR A 137 -11.62 -5.99 12.86
C THR A 137 -12.34 -6.09 14.20
N GLY A 138 -13.68 -6.02 14.19
CA GLY A 138 -14.49 -6.18 15.39
C GLY A 138 -14.32 -7.55 16.05
N ILE A 139 -14.30 -8.62 15.25
CA ILE A 139 -14.04 -9.99 15.73
C ILE A 139 -12.65 -10.09 16.37
N ILE A 140 -11.62 -9.50 15.76
CA ILE A 140 -10.26 -9.52 16.30
C ILE A 140 -10.20 -8.83 17.66
N PHE A 141 -10.74 -7.61 17.77
CA PHE A 141 -10.81 -6.90 19.04
C PHE A 141 -11.58 -7.69 20.10
N ASN A 142 -12.73 -8.28 19.76
CA ASN A 142 -13.49 -9.09 20.70
C ASN A 142 -12.73 -10.37 21.13
N THR A 143 -11.95 -10.96 20.23
CA THR A 143 -11.14 -12.16 20.54
C THR A 143 -9.95 -11.84 21.44
N VAL A 144 -9.30 -10.69 21.23
CA VAL A 144 -8.08 -10.31 21.95
C VAL A 144 -8.39 -9.63 23.30
N VAL A 145 -9.44 -8.80 23.35
CA VAL A 145 -9.73 -7.90 24.48
C VAL A 145 -11.08 -8.20 25.13
N GLY A 146 -11.96 -8.94 24.46
CA GLY A 146 -13.37 -9.01 24.85
C GLY A 146 -14.09 -7.69 24.51
N MET A 147 -14.97 -7.23 25.40
CA MET A 147 -15.64 -5.93 25.24
C MET A 147 -14.73 -4.81 25.77
N PRO A 148 -14.10 -3.99 24.91
CA PRO A 148 -13.14 -3.01 25.38
C PRO A 148 -13.86 -1.88 26.10
N THR A 149 -13.24 -1.34 27.16
CA THR A 149 -13.81 -0.23 27.93
C THR A 149 -13.77 1.10 27.17
N SER A 150 -12.78 1.26 26.29
CA SER A 150 -12.63 2.42 25.40
C SER A 150 -11.73 2.09 24.21
N PHE A 151 -11.77 2.90 23.15
CA PHE A 151 -10.87 2.76 22.00
C PHE A 151 -9.40 3.07 22.34
N ILE A 152 -9.16 3.81 23.43
CA ILE A 152 -7.83 4.11 23.95
C ILE A 152 -7.32 3.05 24.93
N ASP A 153 -8.03 1.94 25.10
CA ASP A 153 -7.53 0.80 25.86
C ASP A 153 -6.17 0.36 25.29
N PRO A 154 -5.13 0.18 26.13
CA PRO A 154 -3.80 -0.24 25.68
C PRO A 154 -3.82 -1.48 24.78
N SER A 155 -4.76 -2.39 24.98
CA SER A 155 -4.91 -3.62 24.19
C SER A 155 -5.46 -3.33 22.80
N CYS A 156 -6.44 -2.42 22.66
CA CYS A 156 -6.92 -1.94 21.38
C CYS A 156 -5.82 -1.18 20.64
N ILE A 157 -5.10 -0.30 21.34
CA ILE A 157 -3.95 0.42 20.79
C ILE A 157 -2.88 -0.56 20.33
N ALA A 158 -2.60 -1.64 21.08
CA ALA A 158 -1.63 -2.66 20.67
C ALA A 158 -2.06 -3.40 19.40
N VAL A 159 -3.34 -3.76 19.26
CA VAL A 159 -3.84 -4.39 18.02
C VAL A 159 -3.72 -3.44 16.83
N VAL A 160 -4.08 -2.17 17.00
CA VAL A 160 -3.89 -1.13 15.98
C VAL A 160 -2.40 -0.86 15.75
N LYS A 161 -1.54 -1.04 16.76
CA LYS A 161 -0.09 -0.79 16.66
C LYS A 161 0.67 -1.90 15.95
N TRP A 162 0.21 -3.13 16.05
CA TRP A 162 0.95 -4.27 15.54
C TRP A 162 0.22 -4.96 14.38
N PHE A 163 -0.87 -4.37 13.86
CA PHE A 163 -1.67 -4.99 12.80
C PHE A 163 -0.84 -5.31 11.54
N HIS A 164 0.09 -4.45 11.17
CA HIS A 164 0.94 -4.66 10.00
C HIS A 164 1.89 -5.85 10.21
N VAL A 165 2.41 -6.04 11.43
CA VAL A 165 3.20 -7.23 11.81
C VAL A 165 2.33 -8.48 11.79
N PHE A 166 1.13 -8.43 12.35
CA PHE A 166 0.19 -9.55 12.28
C PHE A 166 -0.16 -9.91 10.85
N ALA A 167 -0.35 -8.91 9.99
CA ALA A 167 -0.59 -9.11 8.57
C ALA A 167 0.61 -9.79 7.91
N ILE A 168 1.84 -9.31 8.15
CA ILE A 168 3.07 -9.94 7.65
C ILE A 168 3.15 -11.41 8.06
N VAL A 169 2.88 -11.73 9.33
CA VAL A 169 2.87 -13.11 9.83
C VAL A 169 1.90 -14.00 9.05
N VAL A 170 0.75 -13.47 8.63
CA VAL A 170 -0.21 -14.17 7.74
C VAL A 170 0.31 -14.27 6.30
N TYR A 171 1.03 -13.26 5.81
CA TYR A 171 1.55 -13.22 4.44
C TYR A 171 2.68 -14.23 4.21
N VAL A 172 3.57 -14.43 5.20
CA VAL A 172 4.77 -15.26 5.04
C VAL A 172 4.44 -16.70 4.61
N PRO A 173 3.51 -17.43 5.26
CA PRO A 173 3.17 -18.80 4.84
C PRO A 173 2.56 -18.86 3.44
N ILE A 174 1.72 -17.87 3.08
CA ILE A 174 1.10 -17.77 1.75
C ILE A 174 2.19 -17.61 0.68
N LEU A 175 3.06 -16.63 0.85
CA LEU A 175 4.18 -16.37 -0.06
C LEU A 175 5.17 -17.53 -0.13
N TYR A 176 5.48 -18.15 1.02
CA TYR A 176 6.32 -19.34 1.07
C TYR A 176 5.73 -20.47 0.22
N LEU A 177 4.44 -20.76 0.37
CA LEU A 177 3.75 -21.78 -0.42
C LEU A 177 3.71 -21.43 -1.91
N PHE A 178 3.49 -20.16 -2.25
CA PHE A 178 3.54 -19.66 -3.63
C PHE A 178 4.90 -19.96 -4.27
N TYR A 179 5.98 -19.47 -3.65
CA TYR A 179 7.33 -19.66 -4.18
C TYR A 179 7.77 -21.11 -4.14
N LYS A 180 7.41 -21.86 -3.10
CA LYS A 180 7.80 -23.27 -2.97
C LYS A 180 7.20 -24.10 -4.11
N ARG A 181 5.95 -23.84 -4.48
CA ARG A 181 5.27 -24.52 -5.60
C ARG A 181 5.88 -24.17 -6.96
N LEU A 182 6.34 -22.94 -7.15
CA LEU A 182 6.84 -22.47 -8.45
C LEU A 182 8.35 -22.68 -8.65
N LEU A 183 9.15 -22.55 -7.59
CA LEU A 183 10.62 -22.61 -7.65
C LEU A 183 11.18 -23.96 -7.17
N GLY A 184 10.46 -24.71 -6.34
CA GLY A 184 10.83 -26.04 -5.85
C GLY A 184 12.00 -26.09 -4.85
N ASN A 185 12.94 -25.14 -4.92
CA ASN A 185 14.17 -25.10 -4.12
C ASN A 185 14.05 -24.10 -2.96
N ASN A 186 14.35 -24.54 -1.72
CA ASN A 186 14.26 -23.71 -0.51
C ASN A 186 15.16 -22.47 -0.55
N LEU A 187 16.33 -22.55 -1.19
CA LEU A 187 17.23 -21.42 -1.35
C LEU A 187 16.65 -20.36 -2.28
N LEU A 188 16.01 -20.78 -3.37
CA LEU A 188 15.30 -19.87 -4.28
C LEU A 188 14.09 -19.26 -3.60
N VAL A 189 13.37 -20.03 -2.77
CA VAL A 189 12.24 -19.53 -1.97
C VAL A 189 12.69 -18.49 -0.95
N ALA A 190 13.77 -18.73 -0.22
CA ALA A 190 14.31 -17.75 0.72
C ALA A 190 14.80 -16.48 0.02
N THR A 191 15.46 -16.62 -1.14
CA THR A 191 15.86 -15.49 -1.97
C THR A 191 14.64 -14.69 -2.44
N ALA A 192 13.56 -15.39 -2.86
CA ALA A 192 12.32 -14.76 -3.26
C ALA A 192 11.67 -13.99 -2.09
N LEU A 193 11.57 -14.60 -0.90
CA LEU A 193 11.05 -13.91 0.28
C LEU A 193 11.89 -12.71 0.66
N LEU A 194 13.22 -12.82 0.66
CA LEU A 194 14.10 -11.68 0.90
C LEU A 194 13.82 -10.54 -0.09
N LEU A 195 13.76 -10.83 -1.39
CA LEU A 195 13.46 -9.84 -2.43
C LEU A 195 12.06 -9.24 -2.29
N GLN A 196 11.04 -10.05 -2.01
CA GLN A 196 9.66 -9.62 -1.81
C GLN A 196 9.57 -8.55 -0.73
N PHE A 197 10.10 -8.82 0.45
CA PHE A 197 10.00 -7.88 1.57
C PHE A 197 10.99 -6.73 1.46
N SER A 198 12.01 -6.82 0.61
CA SER A 198 12.95 -5.73 0.36
C SER A 198 12.40 -4.74 -0.68
N LEU A 199 11.81 -5.24 -1.76
CA LEU A 199 11.19 -4.42 -2.82
C LEU A 199 9.83 -3.83 -2.41
N ASP A 200 9.22 -4.36 -1.36
CA ASP A 200 7.98 -3.81 -0.80
C ASP A 200 8.21 -2.41 -0.24
N PHE A 201 7.98 -1.39 -1.04
CA PHE A 201 8.21 0.00 -0.67
C PHE A 201 6.97 0.64 -0.01
N HIS A 202 5.88 -0.12 0.16
CA HIS A 202 4.63 0.41 0.68
C HIS A 202 4.55 0.21 2.18
N HIS A 203 4.56 1.32 2.91
CA HIS A 203 4.17 1.29 4.31
C HIS A 203 2.65 1.09 4.39
N ILE A 204 2.22 0.27 5.35
CA ILE A 204 0.86 -0.28 5.39
C ILE A 204 -0.15 0.80 5.81
N HIS A 205 -0.37 1.83 5.00
CA HIS A 205 -1.20 2.98 5.36
C HIS A 205 -2.70 2.79 5.04
N TYR A 206 -3.05 1.74 4.28
CA TYR A 206 -4.42 1.37 3.90
C TYR A 206 -4.85 0.06 4.60
N SER A 207 -5.53 0.15 5.75
CA SER A 207 -5.79 -1.03 6.60
C SER A 207 -6.63 -2.10 5.89
N ALA A 208 -7.66 -1.70 5.14
CA ALA A 208 -8.52 -2.64 4.42
C ALA A 208 -7.80 -3.34 3.26
N GLN A 209 -6.92 -2.63 2.54
CA GLN A 209 -6.10 -3.24 1.49
C GLN A 209 -5.18 -4.32 2.07
N SER A 210 -4.69 -4.10 3.29
CA SER A 210 -3.79 -5.03 3.99
C SER A 210 -4.46 -6.37 4.30
N TYR A 211 -5.75 -6.34 4.62
CA TYR A 211 -6.52 -7.57 4.85
C TYR A 211 -6.81 -8.29 3.53
N GLY A 212 -6.95 -7.54 2.43
CA GLY A 212 -7.29 -8.11 1.12
C GLY A 212 -6.10 -8.65 0.33
N ILE A 213 -4.90 -8.06 0.46
CA ILE A 213 -3.68 -8.50 -0.22
C ILE A 213 -3.41 -10.02 -0.02
N PRO A 214 -3.43 -10.57 1.21
CA PRO A 214 -3.19 -12.01 1.41
C PRO A 214 -4.28 -12.88 0.78
N ILE A 215 -5.54 -12.43 0.78
CA ILE A 215 -6.63 -13.15 0.11
C ILE A 215 -6.38 -13.17 -1.40
N TYR A 216 -5.98 -12.03 -1.98
CA TYR A 216 -5.60 -11.96 -3.39
C TYR A 216 -4.41 -12.86 -3.72
N TRP A 217 -3.35 -12.88 -2.91
CA TRP A 217 -2.20 -13.76 -3.11
C TRP A 217 -2.56 -15.24 -2.93
N LEU A 218 -3.46 -15.58 -2.01
CA LEU A 218 -4.03 -16.91 -1.90
C LEU A 218 -4.77 -17.31 -3.18
N ILE A 219 -5.57 -16.41 -3.74
CA ILE A 219 -6.24 -16.63 -5.03
C ILE A 219 -5.20 -16.88 -6.13
N LEU A 220 -4.10 -16.11 -6.19
CA LEU A 220 -3.02 -16.36 -7.15
C LEU A 220 -2.44 -17.77 -6.98
N ILE A 221 -2.09 -18.20 -5.77
CA ILE A 221 -1.59 -19.57 -5.50
C ILE A 221 -2.55 -20.62 -6.04
N MET A 222 -3.85 -20.44 -5.75
CA MET A 222 -4.89 -21.35 -6.19
C MET A 222 -5.06 -21.34 -7.71
N LEU A 223 -4.94 -20.18 -8.37
CA LEU A 223 -5.01 -20.07 -9.82
C LEU A 223 -3.90 -20.86 -10.52
N PHE A 224 -2.66 -20.70 -10.06
CA PHE A 224 -1.52 -21.48 -10.59
C PHE A 224 -1.71 -22.99 -10.35
N SER A 225 -2.23 -23.37 -9.18
CA SER A 225 -2.57 -24.76 -8.86
C SER A 225 -3.69 -25.32 -9.75
N LEU A 226 -4.75 -24.54 -9.93
CA LEU A 226 -5.94 -24.90 -10.68
C LEU A 226 -5.63 -25.05 -12.18
N ILE A 227 -4.82 -24.16 -12.75
CA ILE A 227 -4.39 -24.29 -14.16
C ILE A 227 -3.54 -25.54 -14.36
N LYS A 228 -2.72 -25.91 -13.36
CA LYS A 228 -1.90 -27.13 -13.41
C LYS A 228 -2.72 -28.41 -13.23
N THR A 229 -3.66 -28.43 -12.30
CA THR A 229 -4.37 -29.64 -11.86
C THR A 229 -5.75 -29.82 -12.47
N GLN A 230 -6.37 -28.74 -12.96
CA GLN A 230 -7.74 -28.67 -13.47
C GLN A 230 -8.81 -29.21 -12.48
N ASP A 231 -8.50 -29.19 -11.17
CA ASP A 231 -9.40 -29.67 -10.12
C ASP A 231 -10.56 -28.70 -9.89
N ARG A 232 -11.80 -29.18 -10.13
CA ARG A 232 -13.02 -28.38 -9.97
C ARG A 232 -13.29 -27.97 -8.52
N ARG A 233 -12.80 -28.70 -7.53
CA ARG A 233 -12.98 -28.33 -6.11
C ARG A 233 -12.28 -27.02 -5.79
N GLN A 234 -11.14 -26.76 -6.44
CA GLN A 234 -10.39 -25.50 -6.27
C GLN A 234 -11.14 -24.30 -6.86
N LEU A 235 -12.01 -24.50 -7.87
CA LEU A 235 -12.83 -23.41 -8.43
C LEU A 235 -13.77 -22.80 -7.38
N ILE A 236 -14.40 -23.64 -6.54
CA ILE A 236 -15.33 -23.19 -5.50
C ILE A 236 -14.59 -22.36 -4.46
N ILE A 237 -13.41 -22.82 -4.02
CA ILE A 237 -12.60 -22.10 -3.03
C ILE A 237 -12.11 -20.77 -3.59
N VAL A 238 -11.66 -20.75 -4.85
CA VAL A 238 -11.28 -19.52 -5.57
C VAL A 238 -12.44 -18.53 -5.64
N LEU A 239 -13.66 -19.02 -5.89
CA LEU A 239 -14.85 -18.18 -5.95
C LEU A 239 -15.23 -17.61 -4.58
N ILE A 240 -15.17 -18.41 -3.51
CA ILE A 240 -15.43 -17.95 -2.12
C ILE A 240 -14.41 -16.87 -1.72
N ALA A 241 -13.13 -17.08 -2.01
CA ALA A 241 -12.09 -16.08 -1.75
C ALA A 241 -12.33 -14.81 -2.58
N GLY A 242 -12.75 -14.95 -3.85
CA GLY A 242 -13.13 -13.83 -4.72
C GLY A 242 -14.31 -13.04 -4.17
N PHE A 243 -15.38 -13.69 -3.71
CA PHE A 243 -16.53 -13.03 -3.08
C PHE A 243 -16.14 -12.29 -1.81
N SER A 244 -15.22 -12.86 -1.02
CA SER A 244 -14.71 -12.20 0.19
C SER A 244 -14.05 -10.85 -0.13
N LEU A 245 -13.34 -10.76 -1.26
CA LEU A 245 -12.72 -9.50 -1.71
C LEU A 245 -13.74 -8.43 -2.09
N ILE A 246 -14.92 -8.78 -2.61
CA ILE A 246 -15.99 -7.81 -2.94
C ILE A 246 -16.37 -7.01 -1.70
N PHE A 247 -16.50 -7.66 -0.55
CA PHE A 247 -16.92 -7.01 0.70
C PHE A 247 -15.76 -6.37 1.48
N LEU A 248 -14.52 -6.61 1.03
CA LEU A 248 -13.33 -6.22 1.77
C LEU A 248 -12.56 -5.09 1.07
N HIS A 249 -12.36 -5.16 -0.25
CA HIS A 249 -11.67 -4.09 -0.98
C HIS A 249 -11.94 -4.09 -2.50
N GLN A 250 -12.67 -3.08 -2.99
CA GLN A 250 -13.09 -2.95 -4.39
C GLN A 250 -11.94 -3.00 -5.41
N GLY A 251 -10.81 -2.35 -5.12
CA GLY A 251 -9.66 -2.35 -6.03
C GLY A 251 -9.01 -3.74 -6.17
N LEU A 252 -9.03 -4.56 -5.11
CA LEU A 252 -8.46 -5.91 -5.16
C LEU A 252 -9.41 -6.87 -5.86
N THR A 253 -10.72 -6.62 -5.80
CA THR A 253 -11.71 -7.30 -6.63
C THR A 253 -11.42 -7.10 -8.12
N ILE A 254 -11.16 -5.87 -8.56
CA ILE A 254 -10.82 -5.59 -9.97
C ILE A 254 -9.51 -6.29 -10.37
N LEU A 255 -8.50 -6.36 -9.50
CA LEU A 255 -7.27 -7.13 -9.77
C LEU A 255 -7.50 -8.63 -9.84
N THR A 256 -8.42 -9.14 -9.01
CA THR A 256 -8.82 -10.55 -9.05
C THR A 256 -9.52 -10.87 -10.36
N LEU A 257 -10.45 -10.01 -10.79
CA LEU A 257 -11.10 -10.10 -12.10
C LEU A 257 -10.08 -10.04 -13.23
N SER A 258 -9.11 -9.12 -13.16
CA SER A 258 -8.02 -9.02 -14.12
C SER A 258 -7.18 -10.31 -14.19
N ALA A 259 -6.81 -10.89 -13.03
CA ALA A 259 -6.07 -12.14 -12.97
C ALA A 259 -6.88 -13.33 -13.52
N PHE A 260 -8.20 -13.37 -13.30
CA PHE A 260 -9.09 -14.38 -13.89
C PHE A 260 -9.20 -14.22 -15.40
N LEU A 261 -9.39 -13.00 -15.91
CA LEU A 261 -9.41 -12.74 -17.34
C LEU A 261 -8.07 -13.13 -17.98
N ALA A 262 -6.95 -12.73 -17.38
CA ALA A 262 -5.62 -13.13 -17.82
C ALA A 262 -5.46 -14.65 -17.88
N SER A 263 -5.92 -15.36 -16.84
CA SER A 263 -5.91 -16.82 -16.75
C SER A 263 -6.79 -17.49 -17.80
N ALA A 264 -7.90 -16.86 -18.20
CA ALA A 264 -8.79 -17.37 -19.23
C ALA A 264 -8.24 -17.14 -20.65
N PHE A 265 -7.55 -16.02 -20.87
CA PHE A 265 -7.08 -15.59 -22.20
C PHE A 265 -5.63 -15.99 -22.51
N TYR A 266 -4.80 -16.33 -21.51
CA TYR A 266 -3.42 -16.76 -21.78
C TYR A 266 -3.27 -17.91 -22.80
N PRO A 267 -4.18 -18.91 -22.86
CA PRO A 267 -4.11 -19.96 -23.87
C PRO A 267 -4.21 -19.44 -25.30
N SER A 268 -4.99 -18.37 -25.51
CA SER A 268 -5.13 -17.69 -26.80
C SER A 268 -3.87 -16.89 -27.14
N ILE A 269 -3.23 -16.27 -26.14
CA ILE A 269 -1.98 -15.51 -26.29
C ILE A 269 -0.82 -16.44 -26.70
N PHE A 270 -0.75 -17.62 -26.09
CA PHE A 270 0.34 -18.59 -26.31
C PHE A 270 -0.04 -19.74 -27.25
N LYS A 271 -1.20 -19.66 -27.92
CA LYS A 271 -1.67 -20.62 -28.94
C LYS A 271 -1.67 -22.09 -28.46
N ILE A 272 -2.30 -22.37 -27.33
CA ILE A 272 -2.45 -23.75 -26.82
C ILE A 272 -3.31 -24.59 -27.79
N ALA A 273 -2.79 -25.74 -28.23
CA ALA A 273 -3.40 -26.54 -29.29
C ALA A 273 -4.50 -27.51 -28.81
N ASP A 274 -4.42 -28.03 -27.57
CA ASP A 274 -5.28 -29.13 -27.10
C ASP A 274 -6.75 -28.72 -26.90
N LYS A 275 -7.66 -29.50 -27.50
CA LYS A 275 -9.12 -29.33 -27.43
C LYS A 275 -9.68 -29.50 -26.01
N LYS A 276 -9.15 -30.43 -25.20
CA LYS A 276 -9.60 -30.64 -23.81
C LYS A 276 -9.23 -29.44 -22.94
N GLU A 277 -8.02 -28.91 -23.11
CA GLU A 277 -7.57 -27.71 -22.42
C GLU A 277 -8.41 -26.48 -22.81
N LYS A 278 -8.70 -26.30 -24.11
CA LYS A 278 -9.60 -25.23 -24.58
C LYS A 278 -10.96 -25.27 -23.89
N LEU A 279 -11.58 -26.45 -23.77
CA LEU A 279 -12.87 -26.58 -23.09
C LEU A 279 -12.80 -26.21 -21.60
N PHE A 280 -11.70 -26.54 -20.91
CA PHE A 280 -11.48 -26.11 -19.54
C PHE A 280 -11.45 -24.58 -19.43
N TYR A 281 -10.72 -23.88 -20.30
CA TYR A 281 -10.62 -22.41 -20.25
C TYR A 281 -11.92 -21.71 -20.62
N VAL A 282 -12.70 -22.26 -21.56
CA VAL A 282 -14.05 -21.76 -21.85
C VAL A 282 -14.94 -21.86 -20.61
N ARG A 283 -14.88 -22.96 -19.86
CA ARG A 283 -15.61 -23.09 -18.60
C ARG A 283 -15.05 -22.19 -17.49
N PHE A 284 -13.74 -21.99 -17.48
CA PHE A 284 -13.08 -21.11 -16.53
C PHE A 284 -13.56 -19.65 -16.65
N LEU A 285 -13.97 -19.19 -17.84
CA LEU A 285 -14.60 -17.87 -18.04
C LEU A 285 -15.84 -17.63 -17.17
N MET A 286 -16.48 -18.68 -16.66
CA MET A 286 -17.58 -18.52 -15.71
C MET A 286 -17.14 -17.84 -14.40
N LEU A 287 -15.89 -18.03 -13.95
CA LEU A 287 -15.37 -17.38 -12.73
C LEU A 287 -15.39 -15.85 -12.83
N PRO A 288 -14.73 -15.20 -13.80
CA PRO A 288 -14.77 -13.74 -13.93
C PRO A 288 -16.19 -13.23 -14.21
N ILE A 289 -17.04 -13.98 -14.93
CA ILE A 289 -18.44 -13.59 -15.18
C ILE A 289 -19.24 -13.56 -13.87
N ILE A 290 -19.25 -14.65 -13.10
CA ILE A 290 -20.00 -14.75 -11.84
C ILE A 290 -19.50 -13.69 -10.85
N LEU A 291 -18.18 -13.54 -10.72
CA LEU A 291 -17.61 -12.55 -9.81
C LEU A 291 -17.94 -11.12 -10.25
N SER A 292 -17.97 -10.84 -11.56
CA SER A 292 -18.38 -9.53 -12.08
C SER A 292 -19.85 -9.24 -11.77
N ILE A 293 -20.75 -10.20 -12.01
CA ILE A 293 -22.18 -10.04 -11.71
C ILE A 293 -22.38 -9.74 -10.23
N ALA A 294 -21.74 -10.51 -9.35
CA ALA A 294 -21.83 -10.28 -7.91
C ALA A 294 -21.25 -8.92 -7.51
N TRP A 295 -20.11 -8.54 -8.07
CA TRP A 295 -19.48 -7.25 -7.80
C TRP A 295 -20.35 -6.08 -8.26
N PHE A 296 -20.89 -6.13 -9.49
CA PHE A 296 -21.83 -5.11 -9.99
C PHE A 296 -23.11 -5.05 -9.16
N SER A 297 -23.66 -6.20 -8.76
CA SER A 297 -24.83 -6.25 -7.88
C SER A 297 -24.54 -5.59 -6.54
N TYR A 298 -23.35 -5.82 -5.99
CA TYR A 298 -22.89 -5.17 -4.77
C TYR A 298 -22.69 -3.66 -4.94
N LEU A 299 -22.10 -3.22 -6.06
CA LEU A 299 -21.96 -1.80 -6.37
C LEU A 299 -23.33 -1.10 -6.46
N ILE A 300 -24.33 -1.75 -7.06
CA ILE A 300 -25.71 -1.24 -7.12
C ILE A 300 -26.34 -1.17 -5.73
N PHE A 301 -26.06 -2.16 -4.88
CA PHE A 301 -26.54 -2.20 -3.49
C PHE A 301 -25.93 -1.11 -2.62
N MET A 302 -24.61 -0.85 -2.74
CA MET A 302 -23.97 0.26 -2.04
C MET A 302 -24.71 1.55 -2.37
N THR A 303 -25.13 2.29 -1.34
CA THR A 303 -26.04 3.44 -1.45
C THR A 303 -25.83 4.31 -2.70
N SER A 304 -26.93 4.82 -3.26
CA SER A 304 -26.96 5.63 -4.49
C SER A 304 -25.94 6.78 -4.51
N TYR A 305 -25.52 7.30 -3.35
CA TYR A 305 -24.44 8.29 -3.23
C TYR A 305 -23.06 7.78 -3.64
N THR A 306 -22.64 6.60 -3.15
CA THR A 306 -21.34 6.00 -3.46
C THR A 306 -21.33 5.43 -4.88
N PHE A 307 -22.41 4.77 -5.29
CA PHE A 307 -22.57 4.24 -6.64
C PHE A 307 -22.59 5.34 -7.70
N ARG A 308 -23.30 6.46 -7.44
CA ARG A 308 -23.31 7.62 -8.36
C ARG A 308 -21.93 8.23 -8.52
N ASN A 309 -21.19 8.43 -7.43
CA ASN A 309 -19.82 8.95 -7.49
C ASN A 309 -18.89 8.01 -8.27
N PHE A 310 -19.03 6.70 -8.07
CA PHE A 310 -18.29 5.70 -8.84
C PHE A 310 -18.63 5.78 -10.33
N ILE A 311 -19.92 5.79 -10.72
CA ILE A 311 -20.33 5.91 -12.12
C ILE A 311 -19.82 7.20 -12.76
N ILE A 312 -19.94 8.34 -12.07
CA ILE A 312 -19.43 9.62 -12.58
C ILE A 312 -17.91 9.55 -12.81
N THR A 313 -17.18 8.96 -11.87
CA THR A 313 -15.73 8.79 -11.98
C THR A 313 -15.38 7.83 -13.12
N PHE A 314 -16.06 6.70 -13.22
CA PHE A 314 -15.86 5.71 -14.28
C PHE A 314 -16.18 6.30 -15.67
N ARG A 315 -17.25 7.08 -15.79
CA ARG A 315 -17.59 7.81 -17.01
C ARG A 315 -16.48 8.80 -17.39
N ARG A 316 -15.98 9.60 -16.44
CA ARG A 316 -14.85 10.51 -16.68
C ARG A 316 -13.61 9.76 -17.14
N VAL A 317 -13.36 8.57 -16.58
CA VAL A 317 -12.25 7.71 -16.99
C VAL A 317 -12.42 7.27 -18.46
N ILE A 318 -13.60 6.77 -18.83
CA ILE A 318 -13.87 6.39 -20.23
C ILE A 318 -13.73 7.60 -21.17
N GLU A 319 -14.34 8.73 -20.82
CA GLU A 319 -14.27 9.96 -21.61
C GLU A 319 -12.81 10.41 -21.79
N ALA A 320 -11.99 10.36 -20.75
CA ALA A 320 -10.57 10.72 -20.81
C ALA A 320 -9.73 9.74 -21.66
N ILE A 321 -10.01 8.43 -21.60
CA ILE A 321 -9.36 7.43 -22.47
C ILE A 321 -9.70 7.70 -23.93
N VAL A 322 -10.97 8.00 -24.24
CA VAL A 322 -11.44 8.25 -25.60
C VAL A 322 -10.91 9.58 -26.15
N THR A 323 -10.79 10.61 -25.30
CA THR A 323 -10.41 11.97 -25.73
C THR A 323 -8.91 12.26 -25.63
N GLY A 324 -8.10 11.37 -25.05
CA GLY A 324 -6.64 11.49 -25.05
C GLY A 324 -6.10 12.68 -24.24
N ARG A 325 -6.61 12.91 -23.02
CA ARG A 325 -6.20 14.07 -22.20
C ARG A 325 -4.86 13.82 -21.48
N GLU A 326 -3.77 14.31 -22.07
CA GLU A 326 -2.41 14.25 -21.48
C GLU A 326 -2.24 15.11 -20.22
N GLU A 327 -3.05 16.17 -20.07
CA GLU A 327 -2.99 17.14 -18.95
C GLU A 327 -3.24 16.51 -17.56
N ILE A 328 -3.81 15.31 -17.51
CA ILE A 328 -4.20 14.64 -16.25
C ILE A 328 -2.98 14.15 -15.45
N ILE A 329 -1.90 13.72 -16.12
CA ILE A 329 -0.67 13.28 -15.46
C ILE A 329 0.05 14.50 -14.86
N LEU A 330 0.16 15.58 -15.62
CA LEU A 330 0.77 16.84 -15.18
C LEU A 330 -0.01 17.44 -14.00
N PHE A 331 -1.34 17.40 -14.03
CA PHE A 331 -2.18 17.84 -12.90
C PHE A 331 -2.00 16.97 -11.65
N GLY A 332 -1.82 15.66 -11.81
CA GLY A 332 -1.54 14.73 -10.71
C GLY A 332 -0.19 14.99 -10.03
N LEU A 333 0.85 15.28 -10.82
CA LEU A 333 2.18 15.64 -10.35
C LEU A 333 2.20 17.04 -9.69
N ALA A 334 1.58 18.03 -10.34
CA ALA A 334 1.49 19.41 -9.85
C ALA A 334 0.62 19.58 -8.58
N ARG A 335 -0.11 18.54 -8.16
CA ARG A 335 -0.89 18.52 -6.91
C ARG A 335 -0.04 18.16 -5.69
N ALA A 336 1.14 17.56 -5.89
CA ALA A 336 2.08 17.36 -4.80
C ALA A 336 2.57 18.72 -4.34
N ASP A 337 2.87 18.86 -3.04
CA ASP A 337 3.60 20.03 -2.55
C ASP A 337 4.88 20.21 -3.39
N PRO A 338 5.24 21.43 -3.80
CA PRO A 338 6.47 21.67 -4.57
C PRO A 338 7.74 21.09 -3.92
N ILE A 339 7.78 20.97 -2.58
CA ILE A 339 8.88 20.35 -1.81
C ILE A 339 8.92 18.83 -2.02
N TRP A 340 7.77 18.19 -2.28
CA TRP A 340 7.62 16.73 -2.35
C TRP A 340 7.34 16.20 -3.75
N GLU A 341 7.09 17.07 -4.73
CA GLU A 341 6.85 16.73 -6.14
C GLU A 341 7.95 15.82 -6.68
N GLN A 342 9.22 16.10 -6.37
CA GLN A 342 10.36 15.27 -6.78
C GLN A 342 10.32 13.87 -6.16
N ILE A 343 9.94 13.75 -4.89
CA ILE A 343 9.86 12.45 -4.21
C ILE A 343 8.70 11.62 -4.77
N VAL A 344 7.56 12.26 -5.04
CA VAL A 344 6.42 11.62 -5.72
C VAL A 344 6.83 11.15 -7.13
N LEU A 345 7.55 11.98 -7.88
CA LEU A 345 8.09 11.61 -9.19
C LEU A 345 9.07 10.43 -9.10
N TYR A 346 10.01 10.44 -8.16
CA TYR A 346 10.97 9.34 -7.99
C TYR A 346 10.29 8.04 -7.56
N LYS A 347 9.26 8.11 -6.71
CA LYS A 347 8.40 6.96 -6.40
C LYS A 347 7.72 6.46 -7.67
N ALA A 348 7.14 7.34 -8.48
CA ALA A 348 6.49 6.96 -9.74
C ALA A 348 7.44 6.22 -10.69
N VAL A 349 8.66 6.73 -10.85
CA VAL A 349 9.72 6.09 -11.65
C VAL A 349 10.08 4.72 -11.06
N TYR A 350 10.29 4.64 -9.74
CA TYR A 350 10.61 3.38 -9.05
C TYR A 350 9.54 2.31 -9.26
N MET A 351 8.27 2.69 -9.16
CA MET A 351 7.13 1.80 -9.35
C MET A 351 7.03 1.31 -10.79
N ALA A 352 7.20 2.22 -11.76
CA ALA A 352 7.25 1.88 -13.18
C ALA A 352 8.39 0.90 -13.47
N LEU A 353 9.56 1.09 -12.85
CA LEU A 353 10.70 0.19 -12.97
C LEU A 353 10.38 -1.21 -12.44
N ILE A 354 9.79 -1.35 -11.24
CA ILE A 354 9.40 -2.66 -10.68
C ILE A 354 8.46 -3.40 -11.64
N VAL A 355 7.38 -2.74 -12.08
CA VAL A 355 6.39 -3.36 -12.96
C VAL A 355 7.02 -3.74 -14.30
N SER A 356 7.84 -2.85 -14.88
CA SER A 356 8.54 -3.10 -16.15
C SER A 356 9.51 -4.27 -16.04
N LEU A 357 10.26 -4.39 -14.95
CA LEU A 357 11.17 -5.52 -14.72
C LEU A 357 10.41 -6.83 -14.57
N GLY A 358 9.32 -6.84 -13.81
CA GLY A 358 8.44 -8.01 -13.70
C GLY A 358 7.93 -8.44 -15.07
N MET A 359 7.46 -7.49 -15.89
CA MET A 359 6.99 -7.71 -17.26
C MET A 359 8.09 -8.26 -18.18
N ILE A 360 9.28 -7.64 -18.18
CA ILE A 360 10.40 -8.06 -19.03
C ILE A 360 10.86 -9.47 -18.64
N PHE A 361 11.11 -9.74 -17.36
CA PHE A 361 11.60 -11.04 -16.93
C PHE A 361 10.55 -12.14 -17.06
N SER A 362 9.28 -11.85 -16.80
CA SER A 362 8.20 -12.82 -17.04
C SER A 362 8.04 -13.15 -18.52
N LEU A 363 8.13 -12.15 -19.42
CA LEU A 363 8.11 -12.38 -20.86
C LEU A 363 9.28 -13.24 -21.32
N ILE A 364 10.51 -12.93 -20.85
CA ILE A 364 11.70 -13.71 -21.17
C ILE A 364 11.53 -15.16 -20.69
N ASN A 365 11.05 -15.36 -19.46
CA ASN A 365 10.81 -16.69 -18.93
C ASN A 365 9.75 -17.44 -19.73
N ALA A 366 8.60 -16.82 -20.01
CA ALA A 366 7.52 -17.40 -20.81
C ALA A 366 8.00 -17.84 -22.19
N ARG A 367 8.80 -17.01 -22.87
CA ARG A 367 9.36 -17.32 -24.20
C ARG A 367 10.41 -18.42 -24.16
N ARG A 368 11.25 -18.48 -23.12
CA ARG A 368 12.35 -19.45 -23.00
C ARG A 368 11.91 -20.81 -22.49
N SER A 369 11.09 -20.86 -21.44
CA SER A 369 10.69 -22.12 -20.81
C SER A 369 9.48 -22.76 -21.48
N ARG A 370 8.58 -21.95 -22.07
CA ARG A 370 7.23 -22.37 -22.51
C ARG A 370 6.46 -23.14 -21.43
N GLY A 371 6.77 -22.88 -20.17
CA GLY A 371 6.10 -23.48 -19.03
C GLY A 371 4.79 -22.74 -18.75
N LYS A 372 3.69 -23.48 -18.54
CA LYS A 372 2.36 -22.90 -18.23
C LYS A 372 2.40 -21.86 -17.10
N ALA A 373 3.24 -22.08 -16.08
CA ALA A 373 3.40 -21.14 -14.97
C ALA A 373 4.05 -19.82 -15.40
N ASP A 374 5.06 -19.87 -16.28
CA ASP A 374 5.75 -18.66 -16.75
C ASP A 374 4.87 -17.86 -17.72
N GLU A 375 4.14 -18.56 -18.59
CA GLU A 375 3.15 -17.96 -19.48
C GLU A 375 2.01 -17.27 -18.71
N LEU A 376 1.47 -17.96 -17.69
CA LEU A 376 0.45 -17.40 -16.82
C LEU A 376 0.96 -16.19 -16.03
N ALA A 377 2.17 -16.27 -15.48
CA ALA A 377 2.80 -15.16 -14.76
C ALA A 377 2.88 -13.90 -15.64
N PHE A 378 3.36 -14.04 -16.88
CA PHE A 378 3.40 -12.95 -17.84
C PHE A 378 2.00 -12.41 -18.14
N SER A 379 1.02 -13.27 -18.42
CA SER A 379 -0.34 -12.81 -18.73
C SER A 379 -1.00 -12.06 -17.58
N ILE A 380 -0.84 -12.52 -16.33
CA ILE A 380 -1.40 -11.81 -15.16
C ILE A 380 -0.74 -10.44 -15.00
N LEU A 381 0.59 -10.36 -15.14
CA LEU A 381 1.29 -9.07 -15.07
C LEU A 381 0.86 -8.12 -16.19
N PHE A 382 0.73 -8.63 -17.42
CA PHE A 382 0.32 -7.83 -18.58
C PHE A 382 -1.07 -7.24 -18.40
N PHE A 383 -2.06 -8.06 -18.03
CA PHE A 383 -3.44 -7.60 -17.80
C PHE A 383 -3.54 -6.65 -16.61
N SER A 384 -2.80 -6.94 -15.52
CA SER A 384 -2.76 -6.06 -14.34
C SER A 384 -2.19 -4.69 -14.72
N ALA A 385 -1.07 -4.65 -15.44
CA ALA A 385 -0.46 -3.41 -15.91
C ALA A 385 -1.33 -2.67 -16.93
N ALA A 386 -1.97 -3.37 -17.86
CA ALA A 386 -2.86 -2.75 -18.85
C ALA A 386 -4.08 -2.10 -18.18
N ILE A 387 -4.77 -2.81 -17.29
CA ILE A 387 -5.97 -2.30 -16.62
C ILE A 387 -5.62 -1.21 -15.61
N PHE A 388 -4.71 -1.49 -14.67
CA PHE A 388 -4.40 -0.54 -13.60
C PHE A 388 -3.46 0.57 -14.02
N GLY A 389 -2.58 0.33 -14.99
CA GLY A 389 -1.79 1.39 -15.60
C GLY A 389 -2.68 2.41 -16.30
N THR A 390 -3.66 1.95 -17.10
CA THR A 390 -4.64 2.84 -17.75
C THR A 390 -5.48 3.59 -16.73
N LEU A 391 -6.06 2.90 -15.74
CA LEU A 391 -6.81 3.56 -14.66
C LEU A 391 -5.93 4.55 -13.88
N GLY A 392 -4.69 4.19 -13.61
CA GLY A 392 -3.72 5.03 -12.91
C GLY A 392 -3.41 6.31 -13.68
N VAL A 393 -3.12 6.21 -14.97
CA VAL A 393 -2.87 7.37 -15.84
C VAL A 393 -4.08 8.31 -15.85
N VAL A 394 -5.27 7.75 -16.06
CA VAL A 394 -6.50 8.53 -16.24
C VAL A 394 -7.00 9.16 -14.93
N LEU A 395 -6.61 8.61 -13.78
CA LEU A 395 -6.94 9.16 -12.47
C LEU A 395 -5.80 10.04 -11.89
N GLY A 396 -4.81 10.41 -12.72
CA GLY A 396 -3.71 11.31 -12.32
C GLY A 396 -2.73 10.66 -11.35
N GLY A 397 -2.59 9.33 -11.39
CA GLY A 397 -1.63 8.55 -10.63
C GLY A 397 -1.92 8.37 -9.14
N VAL A 398 -2.91 9.09 -8.59
CA VAL A 398 -3.16 9.16 -7.15
C VAL A 398 -3.65 7.81 -6.62
N GLY A 399 -2.86 7.20 -5.72
CA GLY A 399 -3.20 6.01 -4.94
C GLY A 399 -3.28 4.68 -5.70
N LEU A 400 -3.54 4.67 -7.02
CA LEU A 400 -3.65 3.43 -7.81
C LEU A 400 -2.30 2.92 -8.36
N ILE A 401 -1.43 3.83 -8.80
CA ILE A 401 -0.11 3.47 -9.32
C ILE A 401 0.76 2.86 -8.22
N GLU A 402 0.61 3.32 -6.98
CA GLU A 402 1.33 2.79 -5.82
C GLU A 402 0.95 1.36 -5.44
N ARG A 403 -0.27 0.94 -5.78
CA ARG A 403 -0.81 -0.36 -5.39
C ARG A 403 -0.42 -1.47 -6.35
N LEU A 404 -0.34 -1.17 -7.65
CA LEU A 404 -0.03 -2.14 -8.70
C LEU A 404 1.29 -2.91 -8.45
N PRO A 405 2.45 -2.27 -8.20
CA PRO A 405 3.71 -2.98 -7.99
C PRO A 405 3.68 -3.84 -6.71
N VAL A 406 3.00 -3.41 -5.64
CA VAL A 406 2.86 -4.17 -4.39
C VAL A 406 2.05 -5.44 -4.62
N ILE A 407 0.92 -5.31 -5.31
CA ILE A 407 -0.02 -6.41 -5.49
C ILE A 407 0.54 -7.45 -6.47
N THR A 408 1.25 -6.99 -7.52
CA THR A 408 1.92 -7.86 -8.50
C THR A 408 3.28 -8.39 -8.03
N LEU A 409 3.77 -7.92 -6.88
CA LEU A 409 5.12 -8.20 -6.39
C LEU A 409 5.45 -9.70 -6.31
N PRO A 410 4.55 -10.60 -5.86
CA PRO A 410 4.89 -12.02 -5.81
C PRO A 410 5.24 -12.61 -7.18
N ILE A 411 4.51 -12.20 -8.23
CA ILE A 411 4.74 -12.66 -9.60
C ILE A 411 5.99 -12.01 -10.19
N THR A 412 6.22 -10.73 -9.89
CA THR A 412 7.44 -9.99 -10.27
C THR A 412 8.69 -10.66 -9.67
N VAL A 413 8.67 -10.93 -8.37
CA VAL A 413 9.77 -11.59 -7.64
C VAL A 413 9.99 -13.01 -8.15
N TYR A 414 8.92 -13.78 -8.36
CA TYR A 414 9.02 -15.10 -8.99
C TYR A 414 9.77 -15.01 -10.33
N SER A 415 9.38 -14.06 -11.17
CA SER A 415 9.97 -13.87 -12.51
C SER A 415 11.44 -13.48 -12.46
N ILE A 416 11.81 -12.58 -11.54
CA ILE A 416 13.21 -12.19 -11.29
C ILE A 416 14.03 -13.40 -10.83
N VAL A 417 13.60 -14.10 -9.77
CA VAL A 417 14.34 -15.23 -9.20
C VAL A 417 14.48 -16.36 -10.22
N LYS A 418 13.40 -16.68 -10.94
CA LYS A 418 13.42 -17.70 -11.99
C LYS A 418 14.39 -17.33 -13.10
N PHE A 419 14.36 -16.08 -13.57
CA PHE A 419 15.29 -15.59 -14.59
C PHE A 419 16.74 -15.72 -14.13
N LEU A 420 17.05 -15.22 -12.92
CA LEU A 420 18.39 -15.29 -12.34
C LEU A 420 18.89 -16.72 -12.16
N SER A 421 18.02 -17.65 -11.78
CA SER A 421 18.35 -19.08 -11.62
C SER A 421 18.71 -19.76 -12.95
N ASN A 422 18.16 -19.24 -14.07
CA ASN A 422 18.35 -19.80 -15.40
C ASN A 422 19.50 -19.14 -16.19
N LEU A 423 20.17 -18.12 -15.64
CA LEU A 423 21.33 -17.48 -16.28
C LEU A 423 22.54 -18.43 -16.30
N LYS A 424 22.91 -18.93 -17.49
CA LYS A 424 24.13 -19.73 -17.70
C LYS A 424 25.38 -18.88 -17.47
N LEU A 425 26.43 -19.49 -16.91
CA LEU A 425 27.73 -18.87 -16.60
C LEU A 425 28.70 -18.94 -17.80
N SER A 426 28.51 -18.11 -18.83
CA SER A 426 29.58 -17.78 -19.79
C SER A 426 30.38 -16.56 -19.30
N GLU A 427 31.60 -16.33 -19.80
CA GLU A 427 32.41 -15.14 -19.46
C GLU A 427 31.69 -13.81 -19.75
N SER A 428 31.08 -13.67 -20.93
CA SER A 428 30.25 -12.50 -21.30
C SER A 428 29.00 -12.36 -20.42
N SER A 429 28.48 -13.46 -19.88
CA SER A 429 27.36 -13.43 -18.94
C SER A 429 27.77 -12.96 -17.54
N LYS A 430 29.06 -13.02 -17.15
CA LYS A 430 29.49 -12.63 -15.80
C LYS A 430 29.31 -11.13 -15.59
N VAL A 431 29.73 -10.30 -16.55
CA VAL A 431 29.58 -8.84 -16.49
C VAL A 431 28.11 -8.45 -16.49
N ALA A 432 27.31 -9.00 -17.41
CA ALA A 432 25.86 -8.76 -17.45
C ALA A 432 25.17 -9.18 -16.16
N LYS A 433 25.56 -10.32 -15.57
CA LYS A 433 25.03 -10.80 -14.29
C LYS A 433 25.41 -9.87 -13.14
N MET A 434 26.65 -9.38 -13.09
CA MET A 434 27.06 -8.38 -12.10
C MET A 434 26.22 -7.11 -12.24
N LEU A 435 26.05 -6.58 -13.45
CA LEU A 435 25.23 -5.38 -13.69
C LEU A 435 23.78 -5.57 -13.25
N ILE A 436 23.16 -6.71 -13.57
CA ILE A 436 21.79 -7.04 -13.16
C ILE A 436 21.69 -7.13 -11.64
N ILE A 437 22.64 -7.81 -10.98
CA ILE A 437 22.67 -7.94 -9.52
C ILE A 437 22.86 -6.57 -8.86
N SER A 438 23.80 -5.76 -9.38
CA SER A 438 24.04 -4.39 -8.90
C SER A 438 22.78 -3.53 -9.00
N PHE A 439 22.12 -3.58 -10.16
CA PHE A 439 20.89 -2.85 -10.40
C PHE A 439 19.74 -3.30 -9.48
N LEU A 440 19.59 -4.62 -9.27
CA LEU A 440 18.61 -5.15 -8.32
C LEU A 440 18.93 -4.66 -6.90
N ILE A 441 20.18 -4.66 -6.49
CA ILE A 441 20.58 -4.18 -5.16
C ILE A 441 20.27 -2.69 -5.00
N MET A 442 20.54 -1.87 -6.01
CA MET A 442 20.11 -0.46 -6.02
C MET A 442 18.60 -0.32 -5.84
N LEU A 443 17.80 -1.11 -6.56
CA LEU A 443 16.34 -1.10 -6.41
C LEU A 443 15.87 -1.51 -5.01
N LEU A 444 16.57 -2.43 -4.35
CA LEU A 444 16.23 -2.83 -2.98
C LEU A 444 16.47 -1.66 -2.01
N PHE A 445 17.62 -0.97 -2.13
CA PHE A 445 17.91 0.22 -1.33
C PHE A 445 16.93 1.37 -1.60
N SER A 446 16.59 1.62 -2.87
CA SER A 446 15.62 2.66 -3.23
C SER A 446 14.22 2.35 -2.68
N GLY A 447 13.74 1.11 -2.81
CA GLY A 447 12.45 0.69 -2.26
C GLY A 447 12.36 0.87 -0.75
N TYR A 448 13.48 0.58 -0.09
CA TYR A 448 13.62 0.78 1.33
C TYR A 448 13.56 2.28 1.73
N ALA A 449 14.29 3.15 1.04
CA ALA A 449 14.22 4.59 1.27
C ALA A 449 12.79 5.13 1.03
N PHE A 450 12.10 4.62 0.02
CA PHE A 450 10.71 5.00 -0.25
C PHE A 450 9.73 4.51 0.81
N TYR A 451 9.92 3.30 1.36
CA TYR A 451 9.16 2.78 2.50
C TYR A 451 9.21 3.76 3.69
N LEU A 452 10.41 4.28 3.99
CA LEU A 452 10.58 5.23 5.09
C LEU A 452 10.06 6.63 4.80
N SER A 453 10.17 7.12 3.56
CA SER A 453 9.56 8.41 3.19
C SER A 453 8.02 8.40 3.26
N GLY A 454 7.38 7.21 3.17
CA GLY A 454 5.93 7.06 3.35
C GLY A 454 5.44 7.50 4.73
N ARG A 455 6.30 7.41 5.76
CA ARG A 455 5.96 7.79 7.15
C ARG A 455 5.60 9.27 7.31
N ASN A 456 6.01 10.16 6.41
CA ASN A 456 5.80 11.61 6.56
C ASN A 456 4.71 12.20 5.66
N PHE A 457 4.28 11.47 4.62
CA PHE A 457 3.47 12.08 3.57
C PHE A 457 2.06 12.48 4.06
N GLN A 458 1.50 11.73 5.02
CA GLN A 458 0.07 11.83 5.38
C GLN A 458 -0.25 11.38 6.81
N SER A 459 0.74 10.93 7.58
CA SER A 459 0.50 10.05 8.72
C SER A 459 0.35 10.83 10.03
N VAL A 460 1.37 11.62 10.41
CA VAL A 460 1.46 12.43 11.65
C VAL A 460 0.19 13.20 11.99
N THR A 461 -0.56 13.55 10.94
CA THR A 461 -1.63 14.52 10.95
C THR A 461 -3.06 13.94 10.92
N TYR A 462 -3.28 12.70 10.47
CA TYR A 462 -4.62 12.14 10.20
C TYR A 462 -5.19 11.28 11.34
N GLY A 463 -4.32 10.53 12.03
CA GLY A 463 -4.75 9.56 13.06
C GLY A 463 -5.31 10.21 14.32
N GLU A 464 -4.75 11.33 14.77
CA GLU A 464 -5.25 12.07 15.93
C GLU A 464 -6.60 12.73 15.64
N TYR A 465 -6.75 13.39 14.48
CA TYR A 465 -7.97 14.11 14.11
C TYR A 465 -9.22 13.24 14.07
N TYR A 466 -9.19 12.13 13.32
CA TYR A 466 -10.36 11.25 13.21
C TYR A 466 -10.60 10.48 14.50
N SER A 467 -9.54 10.14 15.25
CA SER A 467 -9.72 9.43 16.51
C SER A 467 -10.51 10.27 17.51
N TYR A 468 -10.18 11.55 17.64
CA TYR A 468 -10.86 12.48 18.54
C TYR A 468 -12.19 13.00 17.99
N ALA A 469 -12.29 13.30 16.69
CA ALA A 469 -13.54 13.76 16.09
C ALA A 469 -14.62 12.67 16.01
N PHE A 470 -14.27 11.41 15.73
CA PHE A 470 -15.24 10.32 15.71
C PHE A 470 -15.77 10.00 17.12
N LEU A 471 -14.89 9.98 18.14
CA LEU A 471 -15.33 9.77 19.53
C LEU A 471 -16.16 10.96 20.04
N GLY A 472 -15.83 12.18 19.65
CA GLY A 472 -16.63 13.37 19.95
C GLY A 472 -17.97 13.40 19.22
N GLU A 473 -18.03 13.15 17.90
CA GLU A 473 -19.25 13.31 17.10
C GLU A 473 -20.15 12.08 17.07
N LYS A 474 -19.57 10.88 17.25
CA LYS A 474 -20.25 9.58 17.09
C LYS A 474 -20.21 8.72 18.36
N SER A 475 -19.83 9.29 19.51
CA SER A 475 -20.03 8.66 20.82
C SER A 475 -21.46 8.12 20.90
N PRO A 476 -21.66 6.86 21.34
CA PRO A 476 -23.00 6.30 21.55
C PRO A 476 -23.89 7.19 22.41
N TRP A 477 -23.30 7.95 23.33
CA TRP A 477 -23.99 8.92 24.20
C TRP A 477 -24.43 10.20 23.46
N ASN A 478 -23.68 10.64 22.45
CA ASN A 478 -24.09 11.74 21.57
C ASN A 478 -25.16 11.29 20.55
N VAL A 479 -25.03 10.08 20.03
CA VAL A 479 -26.05 9.47 19.15
C VAL A 479 -27.35 9.17 19.92
N ALA A 480 -27.24 8.86 21.21
CA ALA A 480 -28.38 8.70 22.12
C ALA A 480 -28.93 10.02 22.69
N GLY A 481 -28.34 11.18 22.34
CA GLY A 481 -28.85 12.51 22.73
C GLY A 481 -28.57 12.92 24.19
N VAL A 482 -27.62 12.29 24.87
CA VAL A 482 -27.32 12.54 26.29
C VAL A 482 -26.52 13.83 26.52
N TYR A 483 -25.71 14.26 25.54
CA TYR A 483 -25.10 15.59 25.55
C TYR A 483 -25.72 16.48 24.48
N PRO A 484 -25.93 17.79 24.73
CA PRO A 484 -26.33 18.73 23.69
C PRO A 484 -25.26 18.74 22.61
N GLY A 485 -25.65 18.46 21.36
CA GLY A 485 -24.74 18.19 20.23
C GLY A 485 -23.66 19.25 20.03
N VAL A 486 -22.50 19.03 20.67
CA VAL A 486 -21.31 19.86 20.49
C VAL A 486 -20.78 19.61 19.09
N ARG A 487 -20.88 20.62 18.23
CA ARG A 487 -20.42 20.54 16.84
C ARG A 487 -18.99 21.08 16.77
N ILE A 488 -18.03 20.19 16.54
CA ILE A 488 -16.64 20.54 16.29
C ILE A 488 -16.50 20.83 14.79
N VAL A 489 -15.98 22.01 14.43
CA VAL A 489 -15.74 22.36 13.02
C VAL A 489 -14.24 22.54 12.81
N SER A 490 -13.70 21.95 11.75
CA SER A 490 -12.30 22.15 11.35
C SER A 490 -12.14 23.47 10.59
N LEU A 491 -10.94 24.06 10.67
CA LEU A 491 -10.56 25.24 9.87
C LEU A 491 -10.85 25.05 8.37
N TYR A 492 -10.62 23.84 7.85
CA TYR A 492 -10.96 23.44 6.48
C TYR A 492 -12.44 23.66 6.14
N GLY A 493 -13.34 23.21 7.02
CA GLY A 493 -14.78 23.37 6.82
C GLY A 493 -15.20 24.84 6.82
N ILE A 494 -14.57 25.65 7.69
CA ILE A 494 -14.84 27.09 7.81
C ILE A 494 -14.40 27.82 6.55
N MET A 495 -13.16 27.61 6.10
CA MET A 495 -12.63 28.28 4.91
C MET A 495 -13.35 27.83 3.64
N LYS A 496 -13.71 26.55 3.53
CA LYS A 496 -14.54 26.06 2.43
C LYS A 496 -15.91 26.74 2.37
N ALA A 497 -16.53 26.98 3.52
CA ALA A 497 -17.80 27.68 3.60
C ALA A 497 -17.64 29.18 3.28
N GLN A 498 -16.62 29.84 3.83
CA GLN A 498 -16.30 31.24 3.56
C GLN A 498 -16.05 31.51 2.06
N LEU A 499 -15.27 30.66 1.39
CA LEU A 499 -15.01 30.80 -0.06
C LEU A 499 -16.23 30.54 -0.93
N LYS A 500 -17.26 29.89 -0.37
CA LYS A 500 -18.56 29.69 -1.01
C LYS A 500 -19.60 30.73 -0.60
N ASN A 501 -19.21 31.73 0.20
CA ASN A 501 -20.12 32.69 0.84
C ASN A 501 -21.26 32.03 1.64
N GLU A 502 -21.02 30.85 2.22
CA GLU A 502 -21.97 30.15 3.09
C GLU A 502 -21.82 30.69 4.53
N SER A 503 -22.92 31.04 5.19
CA SER A 503 -22.89 31.58 6.56
C SER A 503 -22.44 30.52 7.58
N VAL A 504 -21.38 30.79 8.33
CA VAL A 504 -20.87 29.89 9.38
C VAL A 504 -21.47 30.26 10.75
N SER A 505 -22.80 30.40 10.83
CA SER A 505 -23.47 31.22 11.84
C SER A 505 -23.64 30.61 13.24
N ARG A 506 -23.13 29.41 13.53
CA ARG A 506 -23.13 28.81 14.89
C ARG A 506 -22.00 27.79 15.05
N ILE A 507 -20.80 28.25 15.40
CA ILE A 507 -19.67 27.37 15.72
C ILE A 507 -19.40 27.41 17.23
N PRO A 508 -19.75 26.37 18.00
CA PRO A 508 -19.45 26.37 19.43
C PRO A 508 -17.98 26.04 19.73
N ILE A 509 -17.31 25.22 18.89
CA ILE A 509 -15.90 24.83 19.08
C ILE A 509 -15.19 24.70 17.72
N VAL A 510 -14.05 25.39 17.57
CA VAL A 510 -13.16 25.25 16.41
C VAL A 510 -11.98 24.38 16.80
N ASN A 511 -11.69 23.37 15.99
CA ASN A 511 -10.51 22.55 16.18
C ASN A 511 -9.41 23.02 15.23
N ILE A 512 -8.36 23.63 15.78
CA ILE A 512 -7.20 24.13 15.04
C ILE A 512 -6.08 23.10 15.20
N GLN A 513 -5.89 22.33 14.14
CA GLN A 513 -4.81 21.35 14.06
C GLN A 513 -3.91 21.73 12.89
N ARG A 514 -2.60 21.60 13.08
CA ARG A 514 -1.57 21.88 12.05
C ARG A 514 -1.95 21.30 10.68
N HIS A 515 -2.55 20.11 10.67
CA HIS A 515 -2.94 19.46 9.43
C HIS A 515 -4.16 20.05 8.71
N LYS A 516 -5.16 20.59 9.42
CA LYS A 516 -6.31 21.23 8.77
C LYS A 516 -5.88 22.51 8.10
N THR A 517 -4.96 23.26 8.70
CA THR A 517 -4.30 24.40 8.07
C THR A 517 -3.64 24.00 6.74
N VAL A 518 -2.94 22.86 6.73
CA VAL A 518 -2.28 22.32 5.54
C VAL A 518 -3.26 21.78 4.49
N GLU A 519 -4.31 21.06 4.89
CA GLU A 519 -5.36 20.61 3.95
C GLU A 519 -6.12 21.79 3.33
N THR A 520 -6.40 22.82 4.11
CA THR A 520 -7.03 24.05 3.61
C THR A 520 -6.10 24.74 2.61
N TYR A 521 -4.81 24.76 2.88
CA TYR A 521 -3.83 25.20 1.91
C TYR A 521 -3.87 24.33 0.64
N TYR A 522 -3.72 23.00 0.74
CA TYR A 522 -3.64 22.13 -0.44
C TYR A 522 -4.92 21.97 -1.26
N TYR A 523 -6.08 21.91 -0.61
CA TYR A 523 -7.34 21.50 -1.25
C TYR A 523 -8.36 22.63 -1.38
N ILE A 524 -8.11 23.80 -0.79
CA ILE A 524 -9.09 24.90 -0.75
C ILE A 524 -8.54 26.18 -1.39
N CYS A 525 -7.43 26.73 -0.90
CA CYS A 525 -7.02 28.09 -1.31
C CYS A 525 -5.59 28.25 -1.83
N ALA A 526 -4.66 27.33 -1.54
CA ALA A 526 -3.23 27.44 -1.84
C ALA A 526 -2.59 28.80 -1.41
N ASP A 527 -3.20 29.47 -0.43
CA ASP A 527 -2.82 30.79 0.05
C ASP A 527 -2.71 30.78 1.58
N SER A 528 -1.47 30.83 2.08
CA SER A 528 -1.19 30.84 3.53
C SER A 528 -1.65 32.13 4.20
N SER A 529 -1.57 33.28 3.51
CA SER A 529 -1.95 34.58 4.04
C SER A 529 -3.46 34.70 4.28
N LEU A 530 -4.27 34.00 3.47
CA LEU A 530 -5.70 33.91 3.66
C LEU A 530 -6.05 33.03 4.88
N ILE A 531 -5.31 31.95 5.08
CA ILE A 531 -5.50 31.04 6.21
C ILE A 531 -5.14 31.76 7.53
N GLU A 532 -4.04 32.50 7.53
CA GLU A 532 -3.58 33.30 8.67
C GLU A 532 -4.63 34.34 9.08
N ARG A 533 -5.11 35.18 8.14
CA ARG A 533 -6.17 36.16 8.41
C ARG A 533 -7.46 35.52 8.92
N SER A 534 -7.82 34.35 8.39
CA SER A 534 -9.02 33.63 8.84
C SER A 534 -8.87 33.11 10.26
N LEU A 535 -7.67 32.64 10.63
CA LEU A 535 -7.36 32.18 11.97
C LEU A 535 -7.37 33.31 13.00
N GLU A 536 -6.79 34.46 12.66
CA GLU A 536 -6.83 35.66 13.51
C GLU A 536 -8.26 36.12 13.78
N ASN A 537 -9.11 36.13 12.74
CA ASN A 537 -10.52 36.47 12.89
C ASN A 537 -11.25 35.49 13.82
N ILE A 538 -11.03 34.17 13.67
CA ILE A 538 -11.61 33.14 14.52
C ILE A 538 -11.15 33.28 15.99
N LEU A 539 -9.88 33.62 16.22
CA LEU A 539 -9.32 33.85 17.55
C LEU A 539 -9.93 35.10 18.22
N ASN A 540 -10.13 36.16 17.44
CA ASN A 540 -10.73 37.42 17.91
C ASN A 540 -12.22 37.27 18.26
N GLU A 541 -12.93 36.34 17.61
CA GLU A 541 -14.35 36.04 17.87
C GLU A 541 -14.62 35.21 19.15
N ARG A 542 -13.59 34.93 19.98
CA ARG A 542 -13.67 34.18 21.25
C ARG A 542 -14.33 32.79 21.15
N ILE A 543 -14.07 32.08 20.05
CA ILE A 543 -14.52 30.69 19.92
C ILE A 543 -13.60 29.78 20.76
N ILE A 544 -14.17 28.79 21.47
CA ILE A 544 -13.36 27.80 22.20
C ILE A 544 -12.56 27.00 21.15
N ILE A 545 -11.23 27.11 21.23
CA ILE A 545 -10.31 26.42 20.33
C ILE A 545 -9.73 25.21 21.04
N TYR A 546 -9.89 24.04 20.44
CA TYR A 546 -9.03 22.91 20.75
C TYR A 546 -7.81 22.98 19.81
N SER A 547 -6.59 23.10 20.36
CA SER A 547 -5.37 23.10 19.57
C SER A 547 -4.39 22.06 20.09
N SER A 548 -3.70 21.34 19.18
CA SER A 548 -2.52 20.57 19.57
C SER A 548 -1.39 21.51 19.99
N SER A 549 -0.46 21.02 20.80
CA SER A 549 0.76 21.75 21.19
C SER A 549 1.55 22.26 19.97
N ASP A 550 1.52 21.53 18.86
CA ASP A 550 2.19 21.91 17.61
C ASP A 550 1.47 23.04 16.87
N ALA A 551 0.15 23.16 17.01
CA ALA A 551 -0.60 24.30 16.50
C ALA A 551 -0.26 25.57 17.31
N LEU A 552 0.03 25.46 18.61
CA LEU A 552 0.50 26.57 19.43
C LEU A 552 1.89 27.07 19.01
N VAL A 553 2.79 26.19 18.54
CA VAL A 553 4.09 26.60 18.00
C VAL A 553 3.94 27.38 16.69
N LEU A 554 2.99 26.99 15.84
CA LEU A 554 2.65 27.72 14.61
C LEU A 554 2.01 29.08 14.93
N LEU A 555 1.14 29.13 15.93
CA LEU A 555 0.53 30.35 16.48
C LEU A 555 1.55 31.26 17.19
N ALA A 556 2.60 30.69 17.79
CA ALA A 556 3.67 31.43 18.46
C ALA A 556 4.69 32.04 17.48
N ARG A 557 4.71 31.60 16.22
CA ARG A 557 5.45 32.27 15.13
C ARG A 557 4.67 33.43 14.50
N ILE A 558 3.39 33.56 14.83
CA ILE A 558 2.46 34.59 14.32
C ILE A 558 2.39 35.79 15.28
N LYS A 559 2.90 35.66 16.50
CA LYS A 559 3.27 36.81 17.35
C LYS A 559 4.74 37.13 17.15
#